data_AF-A0A7I0J776-F1
#
_entry.id   AF-A0A7I0J776-F1
#
_cell.length_a   1.000
_cell.length_b   1.000
_cell.length_c   1.000
_cell.angle_alpha   90.00
_cell.angle_beta   90.00
_cell.angle_gamma   90.00
#
_symmetry.space_group_name_H-M   'P 1'
#
loop_
_entity.id
_entity.type
_entity.pdbx_description
1 polymer ?
#
loop_
_entity_poly.entity_id
_entity_poly.type
_entity_poly.pdbx_seq_one_letter_code
_entity_poly.pdbx_strand_id
1 'polypeptide(L)' 'DITIPRKVTKGGSFLCAPSYCRRYRPAARMAQPVDTSTCHLGFRCIARLER' A
#
# COMPACT_ATOMS: atom_id res chain seq x y z
N ASP A 1 -18.80 -13.88 12.24
CA ASP A 1 -17.84 -13.53 11.18
C ASP A 1 -16.64 -12.78 11.73
N ILE A 2 -15.44 -13.09 11.25
CA ILE A 2 -14.21 -12.40 11.68
C ILE A 2 -14.05 -11.13 10.84
N THR A 3 -14.00 -9.97 11.48
CA THR A 3 -13.78 -8.69 10.79
C THR A 3 -12.29 -8.35 10.79
N ILE A 4 -11.68 -8.27 9.61
CA ILE A 4 -10.26 -7.94 9.45
C ILE A 4 -10.11 -6.46 9.06
N PRO A 5 -9.38 -5.64 9.82
CA PRO A 5 -9.20 -4.23 9.50
C PRO A 5 -8.32 -4.03 8.27
N ARG A 6 -8.51 -2.91 7.56
CA ARG A 6 -7.73 -2.54 6.38
C ARG A 6 -6.89 -1.29 6.62
N LYS A 7 -5.70 -1.22 6.02
CA LYS A 7 -4.81 -0.06 6.04
C LYS A 7 -4.48 0.41 4.63
N VAL A 8 -4.05 1.66 4.51
CA VAL A 8 -3.77 2.28 3.21
C VAL A 8 -2.37 1.91 2.73
N THR A 9 -2.28 1.38 1.52
CA THR A 9 -1.03 1.22 0.76
C THR A 9 -0.94 2.25 -0.36
N LYS A 10 0.29 2.65 -0.69
CA LYS A 10 0.63 3.75 -1.60
C LYS A 10 1.84 3.36 -2.46
N GLY A 11 1.97 3.99 -3.62
CA GLY A 11 3.16 3.90 -4.47
C GLY A 11 3.11 2.84 -5.57
N GLY A 12 2.12 1.94 -5.55
CA GLY A 12 2.05 0.83 -6.51
C GLY A 12 3.18 -0.17 -6.29
N SER A 13 3.43 -1.01 -7.29
CA SER A 13 4.47 -2.04 -7.27
C SER A 13 5.06 -2.25 -8.66
N PHE A 14 6.09 -3.10 -8.77
CA PHE A 14 6.74 -3.45 -10.04
C PHE A 14 5.80 -4.14 -11.04
N LEU A 15 4.65 -4.64 -10.58
CA LEU A 15 3.66 -5.23 -11.47
C LEU A 15 2.92 -4.16 -12.28
N CYS A 16 2.76 -2.94 -11.74
CA CYS A 16 1.87 -1.92 -12.28
C CYS A 16 2.24 -1.52 -13.73
N ALA A 17 1.24 -1.43 -14.61
CA ALA A 17 1.40 -1.00 -15.99
C ALA A 17 0.24 -0.12 -16.48
N PRO A 18 0.45 0.75 -17.49
CA PRO A 18 -0.56 1.68 -17.99
C PRO A 18 -1.87 1.02 -18.44
N SER A 19 -1.80 -0.22 -18.94
CA SER A 19 -2.92 -0.99 -19.46
C SER A 19 -3.90 -1.50 -18.40
N TYR A 20 -3.47 -1.65 -17.13
CA TYR A 20 -4.31 -2.28 -16.12
C TYR A 20 -4.26 -1.58 -14.75
N CYS A 21 -3.09 -1.12 -14.31
CA CYS A 21 -2.90 -0.54 -12.99
C CYS A 21 -2.01 0.70 -13.05
N ARG A 22 -2.66 1.87 -12.94
CA ARG A 22 -2.00 3.18 -12.89
C ARG A 22 -1.81 3.68 -11.46
N ARG A 23 -1.61 2.77 -10.50
CA ARG A 23 -1.52 3.10 -9.06
C ARG A 23 -0.11 3.50 -8.59
N TYR A 24 0.87 3.50 -9.49
CA TYR A 24 2.17 4.15 -9.28
C TYR A 24 2.05 5.68 -9.15
N ARG A 25 0.91 6.27 -9.55
CA ARG A 25 0.66 7.72 -9.44
C ARG A 25 0.65 8.16 -7.97
N PRO A 26 1.30 9.28 -7.58
CA PRO A 26 1.36 9.75 -6.19
C PRO A 26 0.00 9.89 -5.49
N ALA A 27 -1.06 10.24 -6.23
CA ALA A 27 -2.41 10.37 -5.67
C ALA A 27 -3.09 9.03 -5.35
N ALA A 28 -2.72 7.93 -6.04
CA ALA A 28 -3.42 6.65 -5.95
C ALA A 28 -3.30 6.00 -4.57
N ARG A 29 -4.39 5.45 -4.03
CA ARG A 29 -4.46 4.78 -2.71
C ARG A 29 -5.18 3.45 -2.85
N MET A 30 -4.79 2.46 -2.04
CA MET A 30 -5.48 1.18 -1.94
C MET A 30 -5.66 0.79 -0.48
N ALA A 31 -6.79 0.14 -0.16
CA ALA A 31 -6.99 -0.46 1.15
C ALA A 31 -6.57 -1.94 1.08
N GLN A 32 -5.67 -2.38 1.95
CA GLN A 32 -5.18 -3.75 2.08
C GLN A 32 -5.52 -4.29 3.48
N PRO A 33 -6.02 -5.53 3.64
CA PRO A 33 -6.16 -6.15 4.96
C PRO A 33 -4.81 -6.23 5.69
N VAL A 34 -4.81 -6.09 7.01
CA VAL A 34 -3.57 -6.03 7.82
C VAL A 34 -2.79 -7.35 7.89
N ASP A 35 -3.46 -8.47 7.65
CA ASP A 35 -2.91 -9.83 7.71
C ASP A 35 -2.43 -10.34 6.33
N THR A 36 -2.67 -9.58 5.27
CA THR A 36 -2.31 -9.98 3.91
C THR A 36 -0.86 -9.62 3.60
N SER A 37 -0.05 -10.64 3.29
CA SER A 37 1.32 -10.49 2.80
C SER A 37 1.45 -10.93 1.34
N THR A 38 2.20 -10.18 0.54
CA THR A 38 2.54 -10.56 -0.85
C THR A 38 3.93 -10.04 -1.20
N CYS A 39 4.58 -10.63 -2.20
CA CYS A 39 5.94 -10.28 -2.61
C CYS A 39 6.12 -8.84 -3.14
N HIS A 40 5.04 -8.13 -3.44
CA HIS A 40 5.06 -6.81 -4.06
C HIS A 40 4.54 -5.71 -3.11
N LEU A 41 4.38 -6.02 -1.83
CA LEU A 41 3.99 -5.09 -0.78
C LEU A 41 5.10 -4.98 0.27
N GLY A 42 5.40 -3.75 0.64
CA GLY A 42 6.33 -3.42 1.71
C GLY A 42 5.93 -2.13 2.40
N PHE A 43 6.76 -1.64 3.31
CA PHE A 43 6.53 -0.40 4.04
C PHE A 43 7.82 0.39 4.21
N ARG A 44 7.68 1.68 4.53
CA ARG A 44 8.78 2.54 4.96
C ARG A 44 8.43 3.15 6.30
N CYS A 45 9.42 3.26 7.18
CA CYS A 45 9.25 3.90 8.48
C CYS A 45 9.43 5.42 8.37
N ILE A 46 8.88 6.14 9.33
CA ILE A 46 9.17 7.55 9.56
C ILE A 46 9.52 7.74 11.04
N ALA A 47 10.50 8.59 11.32
CA ALA A 47 10.77 9.08 12.67
C ALA A 47 10.23 10.51 12.77
N ARG A 48 9.54 10.83 13.87
CA ARG A 48 9.22 12.21 14.21
C ARG A 48 10.33 12.68 15.13
N LEU A 49 11.09 13.68 14.69
CA LEU A 49 11.95 14.41 15.60
C LEU A 49 11.05 15.18 16.57
N GLU A 50 11.41 15.18 17.85
CA GLU A 50 10.77 16.07 18.82
C GLU A 50 10.92 17.52 18.32
N ARG A 51 9.91 18.35 18.60
CA ARG A 51 9.93 19.76 18.16
C ARG A 51 10.97 20.54 18.93
#